data_AF-A0A936VUE7-F1
#
_entry.id   AF-A0A936VUE7-F1
#
_cell.length_a   1.000
_cell.length_b   1.000
_cell.length_c   1.000
_cell.angle_alpha   90.00
_cell.angle_beta   90.00
_cell.angle_gamma   90.00
#
_symmetry.space_group_name_H-M   'P 1'
#
loop_
_entity.id
_entity.type
_entity.pdbx_description
1 polymer ?
#
loop_
_entity_poly.entity_id
_entity_poly.type
_entity_poly.pdbx_seq_one_letter_code
_entity_poly.pdbx_strand_id
1 'polypeptide(L)'
;MNFRIVCTFITMLLIGLLISCQPNKPEPSLIEQIDKIQTSNDVKTILEKIHKTHRDTRSISAEIEKKSGKSSQEFRDAENEIFAKDAKNLEAIDALIQKKGYPKASEVGIQTAMIPWIIIRNHFHIPTKEKHLPILKQAWQEGNISENEYLYILQDIYKSKKKIEFGSLDSLSNQDKIRIISDSLKYTF
;
A
#
# COMPACT_ATOMS: atom_id res chain seq x y z
N MET A 1 30.58 57.81 16.35
CA MET A 1 29.77 56.98 15.43
C MET A 1 29.22 55.76 16.17
N ASN A 2 28.12 56.01 16.88
CA ASN A 2 27.01 55.15 17.31
C ASN A 2 27.24 53.65 17.63
N PHE A 3 27.83 53.39 18.80
CA PHE A 3 27.82 52.08 19.49
C PHE A 3 26.39 51.54 19.73
N ARG A 4 25.38 52.43 19.77
CA ARG A 4 23.96 52.07 19.92
C ARG A 4 23.36 51.37 18.70
N ILE A 5 23.90 51.56 17.50
CA ILE A 5 23.34 50.96 16.27
C ILE A 5 23.79 49.50 16.11
N VAL A 6 25.02 49.17 16.51
CA VAL A 6 25.57 47.80 16.42
C VAL A 6 24.83 46.83 17.35
N CYS A 7 24.40 47.30 18.53
CA CYS A 7 23.62 46.49 19.48
C CYS A 7 22.21 46.16 18.99
N THR A 8 21.57 47.03 18.18
CA THR A 8 20.22 46.79 17.66
C THR A 8 20.20 45.78 16.50
N PHE A 9 21.28 45.73 15.70
CA PHE A 9 21.41 44.73 14.63
C PHE A 9 21.76 43.33 15.15
N ILE A 10 22.57 43.23 16.21
CA ILE A 10 22.91 41.93 16.84
C ILE A 10 21.69 41.33 17.55
N THR A 11 20.83 42.15 18.15
CA THR A 11 19.61 41.68 18.84
C THR A 11 18.51 41.26 17.87
N MET A 12 18.38 41.87 16.69
CA MET A 12 17.45 41.41 15.64
C MET A 12 17.88 40.09 14.97
N LEU A 13 19.19 39.80 14.88
CA LEU A 13 19.68 38.55 14.30
C LEU A 13 19.47 37.33 15.22
N LEU A 14 19.45 37.54 16.54
CA LEU A 14 19.25 36.50 17.55
C LEU A 14 17.78 36.10 17.75
N ILE A 15 16.84 36.99 17.42
CA ILE A 15 15.39 36.69 17.51
C ILE A 15 14.91 35.89 16.28
N GLY A 16 15.58 36.01 15.13
CA GLY A 16 15.26 35.22 13.93
C GLY A 16 15.62 33.72 14.00
N LEU A 17 16.47 33.32 14.94
CA LEU A 17 16.89 31.92 15.14
C LEU A 17 15.98 31.12 16.09
N LEU A 18 15.02 31.77 16.76
CA LEU A 18 14.13 31.12 17.75
C LEU A 18 12.75 30.74 17.20
N ILE A 19 12.43 31.04 15.94
CA ILE A 19 11.11 30.76 15.34
C ILE A 19 11.06 29.38 14.63
N SER A 20 12.19 28.71 14.44
CA SER A 20 12.25 27.45 13.65
C SER A 20 12.22 26.17 14.49
N CYS A 21 11.39 26.11 15.54
CA CYS A 21 11.04 24.85 16.21
C CYS A 21 9.61 24.93 16.75
N GLN A 22 8.62 24.95 15.85
CA GLN A 22 7.30 24.45 16.24
C GLN A 22 7.35 22.93 16.16
N PRO A 23 7.01 22.18 17.22
CA PRO A 23 6.85 20.73 17.11
C PRO A 23 5.79 20.48 16.05
N ASN A 24 6.16 19.76 14.97
CA ASN A 24 5.23 19.37 13.93
C ASN A 24 4.06 18.66 14.62
N LYS A 25 2.84 19.19 14.45
CA LYS A 25 1.63 18.51 14.91
C LYS A 25 1.65 17.08 14.36
N PRO A 26 1.29 16.06 15.16
CA PRO A 26 1.25 14.69 14.66
C PRO A 26 0.36 14.64 13.42
N GLU A 27 0.88 14.05 12.35
CA GLU A 27 0.13 13.87 11.12
C GLU A 27 -1.12 13.02 11.43
N PRO A 28 -2.30 13.37 10.88
CA PRO A 28 -3.49 12.54 11.08
C PRO A 28 -3.24 11.08 10.64
N SER A 29 -3.94 10.14 11.24
CA SER A 29 -3.94 8.74 10.79
C SER A 29 -4.47 8.62 9.35
N LEU A 30 -4.18 7.49 8.69
CA LEU A 30 -4.70 7.22 7.35
C LEU A 30 -6.25 7.19 7.35
N ILE A 31 -6.86 6.67 8.41
CA ILE A 31 -8.32 6.61 8.55
C ILE A 31 -8.91 8.02 8.64
N GLU A 32 -8.35 8.90 9.47
CA GLU A 32 -8.80 10.31 9.55
C GLU A 32 -8.61 11.07 8.23
N GLN A 33 -7.59 10.72 7.45
CA GLN A 33 -7.40 11.27 6.10
C GLN A 33 -8.45 10.74 5.12
N ILE A 34 -8.75 9.45 5.15
CA ILE A 34 -9.79 8.80 4.33
C ILE A 34 -11.18 9.40 4.64
N ASP A 35 -11.44 9.71 5.90
CA ASP A 35 -12.68 10.37 6.33
C ASP A 35 -12.90 11.75 5.69
N LYS A 36 -11.83 12.40 5.23
CA LYS A 36 -11.87 13.71 4.59
C LYS A 36 -11.88 13.66 3.06
N ILE A 37 -11.67 12.50 2.43
CA ILE A 37 -11.65 12.36 0.96
C ILE A 37 -12.97 12.83 0.34
N GLN A 38 -12.86 13.81 -0.56
CA GLN A 38 -13.98 14.25 -1.40
C GLN A 38 -13.76 13.89 -2.86
N THR A 39 -12.53 14.08 -3.37
CA THR A 39 -12.21 14.02 -4.79
C THR A 39 -11.35 12.81 -5.16
N SER A 40 -11.27 12.48 -6.45
CA SER A 40 -10.34 11.46 -6.95
C SER A 40 -8.88 11.86 -6.77
N ASN A 41 -8.57 13.17 -6.70
CA ASN A 41 -7.23 13.64 -6.36
C ASN A 41 -6.85 13.31 -4.90
N ASP A 42 -7.80 13.42 -3.97
CA ASP A 42 -7.58 13.02 -2.57
C ASP A 42 -7.33 11.51 -2.46
N VAL A 43 -8.10 10.70 -3.21
CA VAL A 43 -7.88 9.25 -3.33
C VAL A 43 -6.46 8.97 -3.82
N LYS A 44 -6.04 9.67 -4.89
CA LYS A 44 -4.70 9.51 -5.46
C LYS A 44 -3.61 9.82 -4.45
N THR A 45 -3.70 10.96 -3.76
CA THR A 45 -2.71 11.38 -2.75
C THR A 45 -2.58 10.35 -1.63
N ILE A 46 -3.70 9.82 -1.11
CA ILE A 46 -3.67 8.84 -0.03
C ILE A 46 -3.08 7.50 -0.49
N LEU A 47 -3.46 7.01 -1.69
CA LEU A 47 -2.92 5.78 -2.23
C LEU A 47 -1.41 5.89 -2.48
N GLU A 48 -0.94 6.99 -3.07
CA GLU A 48 0.49 7.24 -3.30
C GLU A 48 1.27 7.28 -1.99
N LYS A 49 0.69 7.87 -0.93
CA LYS A 49 1.28 7.87 0.41
C LYS A 49 1.39 6.46 0.98
N ILE A 50 0.31 5.68 0.94
CA ILE A 50 0.30 4.26 1.37
C ILE A 50 1.39 3.49 0.63
N HIS A 51 1.45 3.63 -0.69
CA HIS A 51 2.42 2.93 -1.52
C HIS A 51 3.86 3.35 -1.23
N LYS A 52 4.11 4.64 -0.98
CA LYS A 52 5.43 5.13 -0.57
C LYS A 52 5.85 4.49 0.76
N THR A 53 5.01 4.54 1.79
CA THR A 53 5.30 3.91 3.09
C THR A 53 5.53 2.40 2.95
N HIS A 54 4.75 1.73 2.11
CA HIS A 54 4.90 0.30 1.84
C HIS A 54 6.25 -0.04 1.21
N ARG A 55 6.68 0.73 0.19
CA ARG A 55 7.99 0.54 -0.48
C ARG A 55 9.16 0.88 0.43
N ASP A 56 9.11 2.02 1.12
CA ASP A 56 10.20 2.50 1.96
C ASP A 56 10.49 1.51 3.10
N THR A 57 9.46 0.99 3.76
CA THR A 57 9.64 0.01 4.85
C THR A 57 10.33 -1.27 4.37
N ARG A 58 9.98 -1.76 3.16
CA ARG A 58 10.62 -2.93 2.56
C ARG A 58 12.06 -2.66 2.13
N SER A 59 12.35 -1.46 1.66
CA SER A 59 13.71 -1.02 1.35
C SER A 59 14.59 -1.04 2.60
N ILE A 60 14.07 -0.53 3.73
CA ILE A 60 14.77 -0.53 5.01
C ILE A 60 15.05 -1.96 5.49
N SER A 61 14.04 -2.86 5.49
CA SER A 61 14.26 -4.26 5.86
C SER A 61 15.31 -4.94 4.97
N ALA A 62 15.26 -4.73 3.65
CA ALA A 62 16.24 -5.27 2.72
C ALA A 62 17.67 -4.75 2.98
N GLU A 63 17.83 -3.48 3.35
CA GLU A 63 19.13 -2.94 3.76
C GLU A 63 19.64 -3.54 5.06
N ILE A 64 18.75 -3.76 6.04
CA ILE A 64 19.10 -4.41 7.31
C ILE A 64 19.49 -5.87 7.06
N GLU A 65 18.75 -6.59 6.20
CA GLU A 65 19.11 -7.95 5.78
C GLU A 65 20.52 -8.00 5.20
N LYS A 66 20.85 -7.06 4.30
CA LYS A 66 22.17 -6.99 3.67
C LYS A 66 23.29 -6.70 4.68
N LYS A 67 23.02 -5.91 5.71
CA LYS A 67 24.02 -5.48 6.72
C LYS A 67 24.20 -6.50 7.84
N SER A 68 23.10 -7.08 8.33
CA SER A 68 23.07 -7.85 9.58
C SER A 68 22.68 -9.33 9.36
N GLY A 69 22.16 -9.68 8.18
CA GLY A 69 21.70 -11.04 7.85
C GLY A 69 20.31 -11.38 8.40
N LYS A 70 19.67 -12.39 7.79
CA LYS A 70 18.30 -12.82 8.12
C LYS A 70 18.12 -13.37 9.55
N SER A 71 19.20 -13.79 10.20
CA SER A 71 19.16 -14.32 11.56
C SER A 71 19.38 -13.26 12.64
N SER A 72 19.60 -11.99 12.27
CA SER A 72 19.80 -10.89 13.22
C SER A 72 18.51 -10.48 13.93
N GLN A 73 18.64 -9.84 15.09
CA GLN A 73 17.48 -9.29 15.81
C GLN A 73 16.92 -8.08 15.06
N GLU A 74 17.79 -7.26 14.50
CA GLU A 74 17.47 -6.07 13.72
C GLU A 74 16.61 -6.42 12.51
N PHE A 75 16.92 -7.52 11.81
CA PHE A 75 16.10 -7.99 10.69
C PHE A 75 14.72 -8.47 11.18
N ARG A 76 14.66 -9.23 12.29
CA ARG A 76 13.38 -9.64 12.88
C ARG A 76 12.51 -8.44 13.28
N ASP A 77 13.12 -7.42 13.86
CA ASP A 77 12.42 -6.19 14.25
C ASP A 77 11.91 -5.42 13.02
N ALA A 78 12.71 -5.36 11.95
CA ALA A 78 12.30 -4.76 10.67
C ALA A 78 11.12 -5.52 10.01
N GLU A 79 11.13 -6.86 10.04
CA GLU A 79 10.02 -7.67 9.53
C GLU A 79 8.74 -7.47 10.37
N ASN A 80 8.86 -7.37 11.70
CA ASN A 80 7.74 -7.02 12.57
C ASN A 80 7.15 -5.63 12.24
N GLU A 81 8.02 -4.67 11.90
CA GLU A 81 7.58 -3.35 11.45
C GLU A 81 6.83 -3.43 10.11
N ILE A 82 7.29 -4.25 9.16
CA ILE A 82 6.57 -4.52 7.91
C ILE A 82 5.19 -5.09 8.20
N PHE A 83 5.07 -6.11 9.05
CA PHE A 83 3.77 -6.70 9.39
C PHE A 83 2.81 -5.69 10.02
N ALA A 84 3.31 -4.86 10.95
CA ALA A 84 2.50 -3.82 11.60
C ALA A 84 2.03 -2.76 10.58
N LYS A 85 2.88 -2.37 9.64
CA LYS A 85 2.52 -1.38 8.60
C LYS A 85 1.62 -1.96 7.52
N ASP A 86 1.81 -3.22 7.11
CA ASP A 86 0.94 -3.89 6.14
C ASP A 86 -0.49 -4.04 6.69
N ALA A 87 -0.64 -4.35 7.98
CA ALA A 87 -1.95 -4.38 8.64
C ALA A 87 -2.65 -3.01 8.60
N LYS A 88 -1.95 -1.93 8.94
CA LYS A 88 -2.49 -0.55 8.87
C LYS A 88 -2.81 -0.12 7.45
N ASN A 89 -1.98 -0.49 6.48
CA ASN A 89 -2.21 -0.20 5.08
C ASN A 89 -3.45 -0.94 4.57
N LEU A 90 -3.62 -2.21 4.94
CA LEU A 90 -4.82 -2.97 4.58
C LEU A 90 -6.08 -2.35 5.19
N GLU A 91 -6.05 -1.98 6.48
CA GLU A 91 -7.16 -1.29 7.13
C GLU A 91 -7.55 0.01 6.39
N ALA A 92 -6.56 0.78 5.97
CA ALA A 92 -6.78 1.98 5.15
C ALA A 92 -7.34 1.66 3.75
N ILE A 93 -6.88 0.59 3.11
CA ILE A 93 -7.44 0.13 1.82
C ILE A 93 -8.90 -0.31 1.98
N ASP A 94 -9.23 -1.09 3.02
CA ASP A 94 -10.59 -1.52 3.32
C ASP A 94 -11.51 -0.29 3.53
N ALA A 95 -11.06 0.69 4.32
CA ALA A 95 -11.82 1.91 4.58
C ALA A 95 -12.02 2.76 3.32
N LEU A 96 -10.99 2.87 2.47
CA LEU A 96 -11.07 3.59 1.21
C LEU A 96 -12.04 2.92 0.23
N ILE A 97 -11.95 1.59 0.09
CA ILE A 97 -12.85 0.80 -0.76
C ILE A 97 -14.29 0.90 -0.27
N GLN A 98 -14.52 0.80 1.05
CA GLN A 98 -15.85 0.95 1.62
C GLN A 98 -16.46 2.33 1.31
N LYS A 99 -15.64 3.38 1.31
CA LYS A 99 -16.12 4.75 1.15
C LYS A 99 -16.27 5.19 -0.31
N LYS A 100 -15.38 4.76 -1.20
CA LYS A 100 -15.26 5.27 -2.58
C LYS A 100 -15.34 4.18 -3.64
N GLY A 101 -15.41 2.92 -3.26
CA GLY A 101 -15.23 1.79 -4.17
C GLY A 101 -13.76 1.61 -4.56
N TYR A 102 -13.50 0.70 -5.50
CA TYR A 102 -12.16 0.53 -6.04
C TYR A 102 -11.75 1.78 -6.86
N PRO A 103 -10.53 2.30 -6.69
CA PRO A 103 -10.08 3.48 -7.43
C PRO A 103 -10.08 3.22 -8.94
N LYS A 104 -10.71 4.11 -9.70
CA LYS A 104 -10.79 3.98 -11.16
C LYS A 104 -9.54 4.48 -11.86
N ALA A 105 -8.97 3.67 -12.75
CA ALA A 105 -7.77 4.05 -13.51
C ALA A 105 -7.97 5.32 -14.35
N SER A 106 -9.18 5.57 -14.84
CA SER A 106 -9.53 6.79 -15.58
C SER A 106 -9.51 8.07 -14.72
N GLU A 107 -9.59 7.95 -13.40
CA GLU A 107 -9.66 9.09 -12.47
C GLU A 107 -8.32 9.33 -11.76
N VAL A 108 -7.63 8.26 -11.35
CA VAL A 108 -6.39 8.35 -10.56
C VAL A 108 -5.13 7.95 -11.32
N GLY A 109 -5.28 7.39 -12.53
CA GLY A 109 -4.20 6.80 -13.30
C GLY A 109 -3.96 5.33 -12.94
N ILE A 110 -3.54 4.52 -13.93
CA ILE A 110 -3.40 3.06 -13.77
C ILE A 110 -2.45 2.65 -12.64
N GLN A 111 -1.32 3.35 -12.49
CA GLN A 111 -0.34 3.06 -11.44
C GLN A 111 -0.93 3.21 -10.04
N THR A 112 -1.78 4.22 -9.86
CA THR A 112 -2.42 4.50 -8.58
C THR A 112 -3.60 3.56 -8.34
N ALA A 113 -4.38 3.26 -9.38
CA ALA A 113 -5.48 2.30 -9.29
C ALA A 113 -5.02 0.89 -8.90
N MET A 114 -3.79 0.50 -9.24
CA MET A 114 -3.22 -0.79 -8.86
C MET A 114 -2.81 -0.90 -7.37
N ILE A 115 -2.71 0.20 -6.63
CA ILE A 115 -2.16 0.21 -5.27
C ILE A 115 -2.95 -0.69 -4.30
N PRO A 116 -4.30 -0.66 -4.24
CA PRO A 116 -5.05 -1.60 -3.40
C PRO A 116 -4.69 -3.07 -3.67
N TRP A 117 -4.52 -3.46 -4.94
CA TRP A 117 -4.09 -4.81 -5.28
C TRP A 117 -2.67 -5.12 -4.77
N ILE A 118 -1.74 -4.17 -4.85
CA ILE A 118 -0.37 -4.32 -4.30
C ILE A 118 -0.41 -4.56 -2.78
N ILE A 119 -1.26 -3.85 -2.06
CA ILE A 119 -1.39 -4.03 -0.61
C ILE A 119 -2.02 -5.39 -0.28
N ILE A 120 -3.12 -5.75 -0.97
CA ILE A 120 -3.83 -7.02 -0.74
C ILE A 120 -2.94 -8.23 -1.08
N ARG A 121 -2.23 -8.21 -2.23
CA ARG A 121 -1.39 -9.34 -2.65
C ARG A 121 -0.24 -9.61 -1.69
N ASN A 122 0.30 -8.56 -1.07
CA ASN A 122 1.45 -8.65 -0.17
C ASN A 122 1.05 -9.03 1.27
N HIS A 123 -0.25 -9.06 1.58
CA HIS A 123 -0.72 -9.53 2.87
C HIS A 123 -0.52 -11.06 3.01
N PHE A 124 0.04 -11.54 4.11
CA PHE A 124 0.38 -12.97 4.26
C PHE A 124 -0.86 -13.88 4.46
N HIS A 125 -1.95 -13.33 4.98
CA HIS A 125 -3.15 -14.09 5.34
C HIS A 125 -4.04 -14.38 4.13
N ILE A 126 -4.15 -15.65 3.73
CA ILE A 126 -4.93 -16.08 2.56
C ILE A 126 -6.43 -15.77 2.67
N PRO A 127 -7.11 -15.97 3.82
CA PRO A 127 -8.51 -15.57 3.96
C PRO A 127 -8.73 -14.06 3.74
N THR A 128 -7.72 -13.22 4.02
CA THR A 128 -7.79 -11.79 3.69
C THR A 128 -7.78 -11.57 2.19
N LYS A 129 -6.94 -12.28 1.42
CA LYS A 129 -6.96 -12.17 -0.05
C LYS A 129 -8.29 -12.65 -0.62
N GLU A 130 -8.82 -13.75 -0.08
CA GLU A 130 -10.11 -14.30 -0.46
C GLU A 130 -11.27 -13.32 -0.22
N LYS A 131 -11.31 -12.65 0.94
CA LYS A 131 -12.30 -11.59 1.24
C LYS A 131 -12.35 -10.52 0.15
N HIS A 132 -11.21 -10.22 -0.48
CA HIS A 132 -11.08 -9.18 -1.49
C HIS A 132 -11.31 -9.65 -2.94
N LEU A 133 -11.50 -10.96 -3.17
CA LEU A 133 -11.72 -11.47 -4.52
C LEU A 133 -12.89 -10.80 -5.27
N PRO A 134 -14.06 -10.52 -4.65
CA PRO A 134 -15.16 -9.88 -5.35
C PRO A 134 -14.80 -8.48 -5.88
N ILE A 135 -14.16 -7.64 -5.05
CA ILE A 135 -13.78 -6.29 -5.45
C ILE A 135 -12.63 -6.29 -6.47
N LEU A 136 -11.70 -7.24 -6.36
CA LEU A 136 -10.62 -7.41 -7.34
C LEU A 136 -11.13 -7.95 -8.69
N LYS A 137 -12.15 -8.81 -8.69
CA LYS A 137 -12.85 -9.25 -9.92
C LYS A 137 -13.46 -8.05 -10.62
N GLN A 138 -14.21 -7.22 -9.87
CA GLN A 138 -14.79 -5.99 -10.40
C GLN A 138 -13.70 -5.06 -10.96
N ALA A 139 -12.62 -4.83 -10.21
CA ALA A 139 -11.50 -4.00 -10.65
C ALA A 139 -10.88 -4.50 -11.97
N TRP A 140 -10.74 -5.81 -12.14
CA TRP A 140 -10.26 -6.39 -13.40
C TRP A 140 -11.26 -6.19 -14.54
N GLN A 141 -12.54 -6.50 -14.32
CA GLN A 141 -13.59 -6.35 -15.33
C GLN A 141 -13.76 -4.89 -15.80
N GLU A 142 -13.47 -3.93 -14.92
CA GLU A 142 -13.50 -2.50 -15.21
C GLU A 142 -12.17 -1.95 -15.75
N GLY A 143 -11.12 -2.78 -15.86
CA GLY A 143 -9.81 -2.37 -16.37
C GLY A 143 -8.96 -1.54 -15.38
N ASN A 144 -9.28 -1.58 -14.10
CA ASN A 144 -8.53 -0.92 -13.03
C ASN A 144 -7.29 -1.72 -12.59
N ILE A 145 -7.30 -3.03 -12.85
CA ILE A 145 -6.13 -3.94 -12.81
C ILE A 145 -6.16 -4.85 -14.04
N SER A 146 -5.01 -5.40 -14.44
CA SER A 146 -4.93 -6.34 -15.55
C SER A 146 -5.35 -7.75 -15.14
N GLU A 147 -5.55 -8.57 -16.16
CA GLU A 147 -5.84 -9.99 -16.04
C GLU A 147 -4.72 -10.75 -15.29
N ASN A 148 -3.45 -10.37 -15.47
CA ASN A 148 -2.33 -10.98 -14.76
C ASN A 148 -2.41 -10.71 -13.25
N GLU A 149 -2.80 -9.50 -12.85
CA GLU A 149 -2.94 -9.15 -11.44
C GLU A 149 -4.06 -9.95 -10.76
N TYR A 150 -5.21 -10.08 -11.42
CA TYR A 150 -6.31 -10.88 -10.90
C TYR A 150 -5.95 -12.37 -10.82
N LEU A 151 -5.35 -12.92 -11.89
CA LEU A 151 -4.91 -14.31 -11.94
C LEU A 151 -3.90 -14.63 -10.82
N TYR A 152 -2.96 -13.71 -10.52
CA TYR A 152 -1.98 -13.90 -9.45
C TYR A 152 -2.65 -14.19 -8.09
N ILE A 153 -3.67 -13.43 -7.73
CA ILE A 153 -4.39 -13.61 -6.46
C ILE A 153 -5.13 -14.96 -6.43
N LEU A 154 -5.79 -15.31 -7.54
CA LEU A 154 -6.48 -16.59 -7.67
C LEU A 154 -5.52 -17.78 -7.53
N GLN A 155 -4.34 -17.70 -8.16
CA GLN A 155 -3.32 -18.74 -8.05
C GLN A 155 -2.80 -18.91 -6.63
N ASP A 156 -2.58 -17.80 -5.91
CA ASP A 156 -2.11 -17.86 -4.52
C ASP A 156 -3.15 -18.49 -3.58
N ILE A 157 -4.42 -18.13 -3.74
CA ILE A 157 -5.52 -18.75 -2.99
C ILE A 157 -5.69 -20.23 -3.36
N TYR A 158 -5.62 -20.56 -4.66
CA TYR A 158 -5.68 -21.93 -5.15
C TYR A 158 -4.57 -22.79 -4.56
N LYS A 159 -3.32 -22.34 -4.65
CA LYS A 159 -2.14 -23.03 -4.10
C LYS A 159 -2.31 -23.29 -2.62
N SER A 160 -2.77 -22.30 -1.86
CA SER A 160 -3.01 -22.43 -0.43
C SER A 160 -4.07 -23.48 -0.09
N LYS A 161 -5.20 -23.49 -0.83
CA LYS A 161 -6.34 -24.39 -0.55
C LYS A 161 -6.15 -25.81 -1.06
N LYS A 162 -5.56 -25.97 -2.25
CA LYS A 162 -5.41 -27.28 -2.90
C LYS A 162 -4.08 -27.95 -2.59
N LYS A 163 -3.13 -27.22 -1.99
CA LYS A 163 -1.76 -27.68 -1.71
C LYS A 163 -1.00 -28.17 -2.95
N ILE A 164 -1.44 -27.74 -4.12
CA ILE A 164 -0.82 -28.01 -5.42
C ILE A 164 -0.64 -26.68 -6.14
N GLU A 165 0.46 -26.55 -6.87
CA GLU A 165 0.57 -25.48 -7.85
C GLU A 165 -0.38 -25.80 -9.00
N PHE A 166 -1.02 -24.76 -9.52
CA PHE A 166 -1.76 -24.90 -10.77
C PHE A 166 -0.73 -25.24 -11.85
N GLY A 167 -0.76 -26.48 -12.36
CA GLY A 167 0.30 -27.06 -13.20
C GLY A 167 0.58 -26.26 -14.50
N SER A 168 1.62 -26.66 -15.24
CA SER A 168 2.10 -25.94 -16.45
C SER A 168 1.01 -25.85 -17.53
N LEU A 169 0.25 -24.76 -17.45
CA LEU A 169 -0.75 -24.34 -18.42
C LEU A 169 -0.20 -23.15 -19.21
N ASP A 170 1.10 -23.18 -19.51
CA ASP A 170 1.77 -22.12 -20.27
C ASP A 170 1.11 -21.89 -21.64
N SER A 171 0.43 -22.92 -22.17
CA SER A 171 -0.36 -22.87 -23.40
C SER A 171 -1.78 -22.31 -23.24
N LEU A 172 -2.32 -22.21 -22.02
CA LEU A 172 -3.66 -21.66 -21.81
C LEU A 172 -3.65 -20.14 -21.72
N SER A 173 -4.71 -19.55 -22.27
CA SER A 173 -5.01 -18.15 -22.04
C SER A 173 -5.19 -17.88 -20.54
N ASN A 174 -4.86 -16.67 -20.10
CA ASN A 174 -5.10 -16.27 -18.72
C ASN A 174 -6.60 -16.28 -18.36
N GLN A 175 -7.49 -16.02 -19.32
CA GLN A 175 -8.94 -16.19 -19.15
C GLN A 175 -9.33 -17.62 -18.82
N ASP A 176 -8.79 -18.60 -19.54
CA ASP A 176 -9.03 -20.01 -19.24
C ASP A 176 -8.50 -20.40 -17.86
N LYS A 177 -7.33 -19.90 -17.49
CA LYS A 177 -6.75 -20.11 -16.15
C LYS A 177 -7.67 -19.53 -15.07
N ILE A 178 -8.15 -18.29 -15.24
CA ILE A 178 -9.08 -17.63 -14.32
C ILE A 178 -10.36 -18.46 -14.16
N ARG A 179 -10.95 -18.90 -15.28
CA ARG A 179 -12.16 -19.72 -15.29
C ARG A 179 -11.96 -21.03 -14.52
N ILE A 180 -10.96 -21.83 -14.92
CA ILE A 180 -10.68 -23.14 -14.32
C ILE A 180 -10.38 -23.03 -12.82
N ILE A 181 -9.55 -22.05 -12.41
CA ILE A 181 -9.19 -21.87 -11.00
C ILE A 181 -10.43 -21.50 -10.18
N SER A 182 -11.24 -20.56 -10.67
CA SER A 182 -12.41 -20.07 -9.95
C SER A 182 -13.50 -21.15 -9.84
N ASP A 183 -13.72 -21.93 -10.91
CA ASP A 183 -14.60 -23.11 -10.87
C ASP A 183 -14.15 -24.10 -9.79
N SER A 184 -12.84 -24.39 -9.71
CA SER A 184 -12.25 -25.29 -8.70
C SER A 184 -12.36 -24.76 -7.27
N LEU A 185 -12.36 -23.43 -7.12
CA LEU A 185 -12.55 -22.73 -5.85
C LEU A 185 -14.02 -22.54 -5.49
N LYS A 186 -14.95 -22.93 -6.38
CA LYS A 186 -16.39 -22.69 -6.26
C LYS A 186 -16.76 -21.20 -6.19
N TYR A 187 -15.89 -20.33 -6.70
CA TYR A 187 -16.26 -18.94 -6.95
C TYR A 187 -17.03 -18.93 -8.26
N THR A 188 -18.36 -18.99 -8.15
CA THR A 188 -19.24 -18.97 -9.32
C THR A 188 -19.24 -17.57 -9.93
N PHE A 189 -19.20 -17.52 -11.26
CA PHE A 189 -19.11 -16.29 -12.03
C PHE A 189 -20.45 -15.68 -12.34
#